data_AF-A0A5B9WP56-F1
#
_entry.id   AF-A0A5B9WP56-F1
#
_cell.length_a   1.000
_cell.length_b   1.000
_cell.length_c   1.000
_cell.angle_alpha   90.00
_cell.angle_beta   90.00
_cell.angle_gamma   90.00
#
_symmetry.space_group_name_H-M   'P 1'
#
loop_
_entity.id
_entity.type
_entity.pdbx_description
1 polymer ?
#
loop_
_entity_poly.entity_id
_entity_poly.type
_entity_poly.pdbx_seq_one_letter_code
_entity_poly.pdbx_strand_id
1 'polypeptide(L)'
;MECTSDLKGIDAKAHNNDPDTVLEKIRNWLTAASRRRTIPGVNKLRRDFKEFKARLPAILDDLGIDGGETLYNDYCQIVEEAIKEKI
;
A
#
# COMPACT_ATOMS: atom_id res chain seq x y z
N MET A 1 -10.24 24.60 -6.79
CA MET A 1 -9.53 23.98 -5.65
C MET A 1 -10.41 22.81 -5.23
N GLU A 2 -10.21 21.66 -5.87
CA GLU A 2 -11.02 20.47 -5.63
C GLU A 2 -10.37 19.65 -4.53
N CYS A 3 -11.12 19.46 -3.45
CA CYS A 3 -10.73 18.64 -2.32
C CYS A 3 -10.62 17.17 -2.78
N THR A 4 -9.40 16.63 -2.80
CA THR A 4 -9.15 15.20 -2.90
C THR A 4 -9.50 14.51 -1.58
N SER A 5 -10.78 14.51 -1.22
CA SER A 5 -11.31 13.93 0.03
C SER A 5 -12.47 12.97 -0.26
N ASP A 6 -12.23 11.99 -1.13
CA ASP A 6 -13.14 10.86 -1.36
C ASP A 6 -12.62 9.53 -0.74
N LEU A 7 -11.90 9.59 0.38
CA LEU A 7 -11.62 8.41 1.24
C LEU A 7 -12.76 8.14 2.24
N LYS A 8 -14.02 8.36 1.84
CA LYS A 8 -15.20 8.00 2.63
C LYS A 8 -15.78 6.67 2.13
N GLY A 9 -15.28 5.56 2.68
CA GLY A 9 -16.03 4.29 2.88
C GLY A 9 -16.68 3.57 1.67
N ILE A 10 -16.65 4.13 0.47
CA ILE A 10 -17.29 3.57 -0.73
C ILE A 10 -16.30 2.66 -1.50
N ASP A 11 -15.00 2.95 -1.44
CA ASP A 11 -14.00 2.24 -2.25
C ASP A 11 -13.71 0.80 -1.77
N ALA A 12 -13.96 0.49 -0.50
CA ALA A 12 -13.88 -0.88 0.02
C ALA A 12 -14.93 -1.81 -0.63
N LYS A 13 -16.10 -1.28 -1.04
CA LYS A 13 -17.15 -2.06 -1.71
C LYS A 13 -16.94 -2.19 -3.23
N ALA A 14 -16.24 -1.26 -3.87
CA ALA A 14 -16.06 -1.23 -5.33
C ALA A 14 -14.95 -2.18 -5.83
N HIS A 15 -14.10 -2.70 -4.94
CA HIS A 15 -12.97 -3.56 -5.28
C HIS A 15 -13.03 -4.98 -4.72
N ASN A 16 -14.16 -5.40 -4.12
CA ASN A 16 -14.30 -6.75 -3.51
C ASN A 16 -13.18 -7.10 -2.50
N ASN A 17 -12.58 -6.11 -1.83
CA ASN A 17 -11.39 -6.31 -1.00
C ASN A 17 -10.21 -6.98 -1.72
N ASP A 18 -10.09 -6.86 -3.05
CA ASP A 18 -8.98 -7.40 -3.82
C ASP A 18 -7.85 -6.37 -3.96
N PRO A 19 -6.72 -6.50 -3.22
CA PRO A 19 -5.62 -5.55 -3.28
C PRO A 19 -4.99 -5.48 -4.67
N ASP A 20 -5.05 -6.57 -5.43
CA ASP A 20 -4.50 -6.68 -6.76
C ASP A 20 -5.20 -5.76 -7.77
N THR A 21 -6.54 -5.71 -7.69
CA THR A 21 -7.37 -4.79 -8.47
C THR A 21 -7.10 -3.33 -8.11
N VAL A 22 -6.92 -3.03 -6.81
CA VAL A 22 -6.62 -1.68 -6.33
C VAL A 22 -5.25 -1.21 -6.83
N LEU A 23 -4.21 -2.05 -6.69
CA LEU A 23 -2.86 -1.77 -7.18
C LEU A 23 -2.84 -1.44 -8.67
N GLU A 24 -3.59 -2.20 -9.48
CA GLU A 24 -3.68 -1.97 -10.91
C GLU A 24 -4.34 -0.62 -11.24
N LYS A 25 -5.48 -0.32 -10.62
CA LYS A 25 -6.22 0.92 -10.86
C LYS A 25 -5.42 2.15 -10.46
N ILE A 26 -4.81 2.13 -9.27
CA ILE A 26 -3.96 3.23 -8.79
C ILE A 26 -2.76 3.41 -9.72
N ARG A 27 -2.08 2.33 -10.12
CA ARG A 27 -0.94 2.39 -11.04
C ARG A 27 -1.31 2.97 -12.39
N ASN A 28 -2.44 2.55 -12.96
CA ASN A 28 -2.92 3.04 -14.26
C ASN A 28 -3.30 4.52 -14.18
N TRP A 29 -4.02 4.92 -13.13
CA TRP A 29 -4.36 6.33 -12.88
C TRP A 29 -3.11 7.20 -12.71
N LEU A 30 -2.15 6.78 -11.88
CA LEU A 30 -0.88 7.51 -11.68
C LEU A 30 -0.08 7.65 -12.98
N THR A 31 -0.06 6.60 -13.80
CA THR A 31 0.64 6.62 -15.10
C THR A 31 -0.02 7.61 -16.05
N ALA A 32 -1.35 7.63 -16.12
CA ALA A 32 -2.11 8.56 -16.96
C ALA A 32 -1.97 10.02 -16.49
N ALA A 33 -2.09 10.26 -15.17
CA ALA A 33 -2.09 11.60 -14.59
C ALA A 33 -0.69 12.24 -14.59
N SER A 34 0.36 11.47 -14.25
CA SER A 34 1.72 12.01 -14.08
C SER A 34 2.60 11.91 -15.33
N ARG A 35 2.22 11.06 -16.31
CA ARG A 35 3.04 10.68 -17.48
C ARG A 35 4.42 10.12 -17.13
N ARG A 36 4.67 9.75 -15.87
CA ARG A 36 5.93 9.16 -15.42
C ARG A 36 6.11 7.77 -16.04
N ARG A 37 7.28 7.52 -16.61
CA ARG A 37 7.67 6.19 -17.13
C ARG A 37 8.38 5.31 -16.09
N THR A 38 8.64 5.86 -14.91
CA THR A 38 9.33 5.17 -13.80
C THR A 38 8.39 4.43 -12.87
N ILE A 39 7.07 4.49 -13.09
CA ILE A 39 6.10 3.76 -12.27
C ILE A 39 6.24 2.26 -12.57
N PRO A 40 6.50 1.41 -11.56
CA PRO A 40 6.65 -0.02 -11.76
C PRO A 40 5.44 -0.67 -12.44
N GLY A 41 5.67 -1.79 -13.12
CA GLY A 41 4.59 -2.62 -13.65
C GLY A 41 3.76 -3.24 -12.53
N VAL A 42 2.48 -3.51 -12.82
CA VAL A 42 1.53 -4.07 -11.83
C VAL A 42 2.03 -5.38 -11.21
N ASN A 43 2.67 -6.25 -11.99
CA ASN A 43 3.23 -7.52 -11.48
C ASN A 43 4.34 -7.31 -10.44
N LYS A 44 5.17 -6.27 -10.61
CA LYS A 44 6.19 -5.91 -9.62
C LYS A 44 5.52 -5.41 -8.34
N LEU A 45 4.56 -4.48 -8.45
CA LEU A 45 3.82 -3.97 -7.29
C LEU A 45 3.12 -5.08 -6.50
N ARG A 46 2.48 -6.04 -7.19
CA ARG A 46 1.82 -7.19 -6.56
C ARG A 46 2.80 -8.08 -5.81
N ARG A 47 3.94 -8.40 -6.42
CA ARG A 47 4.98 -9.20 -5.77
C ARG A 47 5.53 -8.48 -4.54
N ASP A 48 5.95 -7.23 -4.70
CA ASP A 48 6.54 -6.44 -3.62
C ASP A 48 5.53 -6.27 -2.44
N PHE A 49 4.24 -6.04 -2.74
CA PHE A 49 3.19 -5.98 -1.74
C PHE A 49 2.98 -7.32 -1.01
N LYS A 50 2.97 -8.44 -1.75
CA LYS A 50 2.84 -9.77 -1.16
C LYS A 50 4.03 -10.12 -0.27
N GLU A 51 5.25 -9.81 -0.70
CA GLU A 51 6.48 -10.00 0.06
C GLU A 51 6.44 -9.16 1.35
N PHE A 52 6.05 -7.89 1.26
CA PHE A 52 5.86 -7.03 2.43
C PHE A 52 4.83 -7.62 3.40
N LYS A 53 3.65 -8.03 2.91
CA LYS A 53 2.60 -8.64 3.75
C LYS A 53 3.05 -9.93 4.43
N ALA A 54 3.92 -10.71 3.81
CA ALA A 54 4.48 -11.92 4.40
C ALA A 54 5.51 -11.62 5.50
N ARG A 55 6.26 -10.52 5.37
CA ARG A 55 7.26 -10.07 6.36
C ARG A 55 6.66 -9.28 7.51
N LEU A 56 5.52 -8.62 7.28
CA LEU A 56 4.88 -7.74 8.24
C LEU A 56 4.69 -8.35 9.64
N PRO A 57 4.23 -9.61 9.82
CA PRO A 57 4.10 -10.18 11.16
C PRO A 57 5.42 -10.25 11.94
N ALA A 58 6.52 -10.59 11.26
CA ALA A 58 7.85 -10.62 11.89
C ALA A 58 8.33 -9.21 12.24
N ILE A 59 8.10 -8.22 11.37
CA ILE A 59 8.43 -6.82 11.64
C ILE A 59 7.65 -6.30 12.86
N LEU A 60 6.38 -6.66 12.98
CA LEU A 60 5.55 -6.26 14.12
C LEU A 60 6.04 -6.93 15.42
N ASP A 61 6.41 -8.21 15.37
CA ASP A 61 6.97 -8.94 16.52
C ASP A 61 8.31 -8.33 16.98
N ASP A 62 9.22 -8.03 16.03
CA ASP A 62 10.50 -7.38 16.31
C ASP A 62 10.34 -5.98 16.94
N LEU A 63 9.25 -5.28 16.59
CA LEU A 63 8.91 -3.96 17.15
C LEU A 63 8.07 -4.05 18.43
N GLY A 64 7.65 -5.24 18.85
CA GLY A 64 6.76 -5.44 20.00
C GLY A 64 5.36 -4.85 19.81
N ILE A 65 4.90 -4.72 18.57
CA ILE A 65 3.59 -4.17 18.22
C ILE A 65 2.59 -5.31 18.03
N ASP A 66 1.45 -5.27 18.73
CA ASP A 66 0.35 -6.18 18.44
C ASP A 66 -0.25 -5.84 17.06
N GLY A 67 -0.33 -6.83 16.17
CA GLY A 67 -0.93 -6.69 14.85
C GLY A 67 -2.40 -6.28 14.86
N GLY A 68 -3.12 -6.49 15.98
CA GLY A 68 -4.48 -5.99 16.19
C GLY A 68 -4.57 -4.51 16.58
N GLU A 69 -3.47 -3.93 17.09
CA GLU A 69 -3.43 -2.58 17.65
C GLU A 69 -2.45 -1.65 16.89
N THR A 70 -1.97 -2.07 15.72
CA THR A 70 -1.04 -1.26 14.93
C THR A 70 -1.70 0.07 14.55
N LEU A 71 -1.19 1.17 15.11
CA LEU A 71 -1.69 2.49 14.78
C LEU A 71 -1.35 2.82 13.33
N TYR A 72 -2.20 3.64 12.69
CA TYR A 72 -1.99 4.05 11.30
C TYR A 72 -0.61 4.69 11.08
N ASN A 73 -0.14 5.51 12.02
CA ASN A 73 1.16 6.17 11.92
C ASN A 73 2.32 5.15 11.97
N ASP A 74 2.23 4.13 12.83
CA ASP A 74 3.26 3.09 12.93
C ASP A 74 3.30 2.26 11.65
N TYR A 75 2.12 1.92 11.12
CA TYR A 75 2.01 1.24 9.84
C TYR A 75 2.62 2.05 8.69
N CYS A 76 2.38 3.37 8.63
CA CYS A 76 3.01 4.24 7.65
C CYS A 76 4.54 4.24 7.76
N GLN A 77 5.07 4.35 8.97
CA GLN A 77 6.52 4.30 9.19
C GLN A 77 7.12 2.96 8.76
N ILE A 78 6.47 1.85 9.10
CA ILE A 78 6.90 0.50 8.68
C ILE A 78 6.93 0.39 7.15
N VAL A 79 5.88 0.86 6.47
CA VAL A 79 5.83 0.85 4.99
C VAL A 79 6.94 1.71 4.39
N GLU A 80 7.19 2.90 4.93
CA GLU A 80 8.26 3.79 4.47
C GLU A 80 9.65 3.16 4.61
N GLU A 81 9.93 2.55 5.76
CA GLU A 81 11.24 1.91 5.99
C GLU A 81 11.39 0.62 5.17
N ALA A 82 10.31 -0.13 4.93
CA ALA A 82 10.31 -1.28 4.02
C ALA A 82 10.58 -0.88 2.56
N ILE A 83 10.04 0.25 2.10
CA ILE A 83 10.33 0.80 0.76
C ILE A 83 11.80 1.25 0.64
N LYS A 84 12.38 1.75 1.74
CA LYS A 84 13.81 2.12 1.82
C LYS A 84 14.74 0.91 2.01
N GLU A 85 14.20 -0.32 2.06
CA GLU A 85 14.93 -1.57 2.30
C GLU A 85 15.69 -1.61 3.65
N LYS A 86 15.22 -0.88 4.66
CA LYS A 86 15.88 -0.80 5.97
C LYS A 86 15.36 -1.80 7.00
N ILE A 87 14.23 -2.43 6.71
CA ILE A 87 13.59 -3.47 7.53
C ILE A 87 12.96 -4.52 6.63
#